data_AF-A0AAE1V7T4-F1
#
_entry.id   AF-A0AAE1V7T4-F1
#
_cell.length_a   1.000
_cell.length_b   1.000
_cell.length_c   1.000
_cell.angle_alpha   90.00
_cell.angle_beta   90.00
_cell.angle_gamma   90.00
#
_symmetry.space_group_name_H-M   'P 1'
#
loop_
_entity.id
_entity.type
_entity.pdbx_description
1 polymer ?
#
loop_
_entity_poly.entity_id
_entity_poly.type
_entity_poly.pdbx_seq_one_letter_code
_entity_poly.pdbx_strand_id
1 'polypeptide(L)' 'MFDRAARVLFGCSADDFFDFAKTHPFAGKALEGEMLKVTLSQPKNGNARHLRVMSVLPLRTGFQPVIETLRALYQARSGS' A
#
# COMPACT_ATOMS: atom_id res chain seq x y z
N MET A 1 10.91 2.77 -7.06
CA MET A 1 9.81 3.65 -7.52
C MET A 1 8.54 3.43 -6.70
N PHE A 2 8.14 2.18 -6.44
CA PHE A 2 6.94 1.86 -5.64
C PHE A 2 7.09 2.10 -4.14
N ASP A 3 8.33 2.15 -3.63
CA ASP A 3 8.56 2.21 -2.17
C ASP A 3 7.94 3.44 -1.50
N ARG A 4 7.90 4.59 -2.18
CA ARG A 4 7.24 5.78 -1.65
C ARG A 4 5.73 5.59 -1.52
N ALA A 5 5.09 4.95 -2.50
CA ALA A 5 3.66 4.63 -2.42
C ALA A 5 3.40 3.58 -1.33
N ALA A 6 4.27 2.58 -1.20
CA ALA A 6 4.16 1.55 -0.18
C ALA A 6 4.26 2.15 1.24
N ARG A 7 5.22 3.05 1.47
CA ARG A 7 5.36 3.73 2.76
C ARG A 7 4.16 4.60 3.11
N VAL A 8 3.48 5.19 2.13
CA VAL A 8 2.25 5.97 2.37
C VAL A 8 1.07 5.06 2.68
N LEU A 9 0.86 4.01 1.89
CA LEU A 9 -0.33 3.16 1.99
C LEU A 9 -0.22 2.11 3.10
N PHE A 10 0.94 1.46 3.20
CA PHE A 10 1.17 0.35 4.10
C PHE A 10 1.97 0.76 5.33
N GLY A 11 2.79 1.81 5.26
CA GLY A 11 3.61 2.26 6.41
C GLY A 11 4.97 1.58 6.50
N CYS A 12 5.26 0.65 5.59
CA CYS A 12 6.53 -0.05 5.46
C CYS A 12 6.99 -0.08 3.99
N SER A 13 8.13 -0.70 3.72
CA SER A 13 8.58 -0.91 2.34
C SER A 13 7.66 -1.90 1.61
N ALA A 14 7.74 -1.91 0.27
CA ALA A 14 6.99 -2.89 -0.52
C ALA A 14 7.40 -4.33 -0.19
N ASP A 15 8.69 -4.55 0.06
CA ASP A 15 9.24 -5.88 0.38
C ASP A 15 8.78 -6.35 1.77
N ASP A 16 8.81 -5.46 2.78
CA ASP A 16 8.31 -5.78 4.12
C ASP A 16 6.82 -6.16 4.09
N PHE A 17 6.01 -5.41 3.32
CA PHE A 17 4.60 -5.70 3.18
C PHE A 17 4.36 -7.02 2.43
N PHE A 18 5.16 -7.29 1.40
CA PHE A 18 5.09 -8.54 0.65
C PHE A 18 5.40 -9.74 1.54
N ASP A 19 6.44 -9.65 2.36
CA ASP A 19 6.78 -10.71 3.32
C ASP A 19 5.68 -10.92 4.37
N PHE A 20 5.08 -9.84 4.87
CA PHE A 20 3.92 -9.92 5.75
C PHE A 20 2.72 -10.61 5.08
N ALA A 21 2.44 -10.27 3.82
CA ALA A 21 1.27 -10.79 3.09
C ALA A 21 1.37 -12.28 2.76
N LYS A 22 2.59 -12.86 2.70
CA LYS A 22 2.79 -14.31 2.47
C LYS A 22 2.07 -15.18 3.50
N THR A 23 2.03 -14.74 4.76
CA THR A 23 1.37 -15.46 5.85
C THR A 23 -0.04 -14.95 6.14
N HIS A 24 -0.47 -13.88 5.45
CA HIS A 24 -1.75 -13.20 5.66
C HIS A 24 -2.46 -12.95 4.32
N PRO A 25 -3.10 -13.98 3.71
CA PRO A 25 -3.59 -13.93 2.33
C PRO A 25 -4.67 -12.85 2.05
N PHE A 26 -5.27 -12.28 3.10
CA PHE A 26 -6.26 -11.20 2.98
C PHE A 26 -5.70 -9.80 3.25
N ALA A 27 -4.41 -9.68 3.57
CA ALA A 27 -3.77 -8.39 3.83
C ALA A 27 -3.91 -7.40 2.66
N GLY A 28 -3.90 -7.91 1.42
CA GLY A 28 -4.08 -7.09 0.21
C GLY A 28 -5.47 -6.45 0.09
N LYS A 29 -6.49 -6.97 0.77
CA LYS A 29 -7.85 -6.43 0.74
C LYS A 29 -8.03 -5.19 1.62
N ALA A 30 -7.06 -4.88 2.47
CA ALA A 30 -7.19 -3.79 3.44
C ALA A 30 -7.23 -2.38 2.81
N LEU A 31 -6.92 -2.25 1.51
CA LEU A 31 -7.10 -1.01 0.75
C LEU A 31 -8.38 -0.99 -0.08
N GLU A 32 -9.18 -2.05 -0.07
CA GLU A 32 -10.45 -2.08 -0.81
C GLU A 32 -11.38 -0.97 -0.31
N GLY A 33 -11.87 -0.14 -1.23
CA GLY A 33 -12.74 1.01 -0.91
C GLY A 33 -12.01 2.30 -0.52
N GLU A 34 -10.68 2.29 -0.38
CA GLU A 34 -9.92 3.52 -0.09
C GLU A 34 -9.81 4.41 -1.34
N MET A 35 -10.05 5.71 -1.16
CA MET A 35 -9.93 6.71 -2.22
C MET A 35 -8.56 7.36 -2.19
N LEU A 36 -7.86 7.34 -3.32
CA LEU A 36 -6.50 7.85 -3.46
C LEU A 36 -6.42 8.93 -4.54
N LYS A 37 -5.73 10.03 -4.25
CA LYS A 37 -5.23 10.94 -5.28
C LYS A 37 -3.85 10.44 -5.73
N VAL A 38 -3.73 10.14 -7.02
CA VAL A 38 -2.50 9.62 -7.62
C VAL A 38 -1.99 10.62 -8.67
N THR A 39 -0.72 11.03 -8.56
CA THR A 39 -0.07 11.79 -9.64
C THR A 39 0.72 10.83 -10.52
N LEU A 40 0.44 10.88 -11.82
CA LEU A 40 1.05 10.01 -12.83
C LEU A 40 1.95 10.83 -13.76
N SER A 41 3.03 10.21 -14.24
CA SER A 41 3.87 10.78 -15.31
C SER A 41 3.95 9.84 -16.49
N GLN A 42 4.10 10.42 -17.69
CA GLN A 42 4.45 9.64 -18.88
C GLN A 42 5.88 9.07 -18.75
N PRO A 43 6.14 7.91 -19.35
CA PRO A 43 7.48 7.36 -19.43
C PRO A 43 8.38 8.23 -20.31
N LYS A 44 9.65 8.40 -19.90
CA LYS A 44 10.64 9.21 -20.64
C LYS A 44 11.26 8.49 -21.84
N ASN A 45 11.14 7.16 -21.91
CA ASN A 45 11.67 6.33 -22.98
C ASN A 45 10.52 5.74 -23.81
N GLY A 46 10.58 5.91 -25.14
CA GLY A 46 9.50 5.55 -26.07
C GLY A 46 9.09 4.07 -26.10
N ASN A 47 9.90 3.16 -25.54
CA ASN A 47 9.56 1.74 -25.44
C ASN A 47 8.71 1.39 -24.21
N ALA A 48 8.67 2.25 -23.19
CA ALA A 48 7.84 2.03 -22.01
C ALA A 48 6.43 2.58 -22.28
N ARG A 49 5.41 1.73 -22.09
CA ARG A 49 4.00 2.09 -22.36
C ARG A 49 3.18 2.41 -21.12
N HIS A 50 3.66 2.01 -19.94
CA HIS A 50 2.93 2.20 -18.69
C HIS A 50 3.23 3.56 -18.04
N LEU A 51 2.17 4.20 -17.55
CA LEU A 51 2.27 5.40 -16.70
C LEU A 51 3.04 5.06 -15.42
N ARG A 52 3.73 6.06 -14.88
CA ARG A 52 4.51 5.92 -13.66
C ARG A 52 3.87 6.70 -12.52
N VAL A 53 3.74 6.06 -11.36
CA VAL A 53 3.27 6.71 -10.14
C VAL A 53 4.37 7.61 -9.59
N MET A 54 4.05 8.89 -9.42
CA MET A 54 4.95 9.89 -8.85
C MET A 54 4.62 10.18 -7.38
N SER A 55 3.33 10.17 -7.04
CA SER A 55 2.85 10.33 -5.67
C SER A 55 1.49 9.67 -5.48
N VAL A 56 1.20 9.33 -4.24
CA VAL A 56 -0.07 8.78 -3.77
C VAL A 56 -0.45 9.50 -2.49
N LEU A 57 -1.70 9.92 -2.38
CA LEU A 57 -2.26 10.58 -1.21
C LEU A 57 -3.63 9.96 -0.90
N PRO A 58 -3.81 9.33 0.27
CA PRO A 58 -5.12 8.92 0.75
C PRO A 58 -6.03 10.13 0.96
N LEU A 59 -7.29 10.01 0.56
CA LEU A 59 -8.27 11.08 0.68
C LEU A 59 -9.11 10.97 1.95
N ARG A 60 -9.08 9.83 2.63
CA ARG A 60 -9.75 9.65 3.92
C ARG A 60 -9.02 10.45 5.00
N THR A 61 -9.75 11.34 5.67
CA THR A 61 -9.23 12.10 6.83
C THR A 61 -8.76 11.14 7.92
N GLY A 62 -7.55 11.37 8.44
CA GLY A 62 -6.97 10.53 9.50
C GLY A 62 -6.55 9.13 9.04
N PHE A 63 -6.38 8.91 7.73
CA PHE A 63 -5.86 7.65 7.21
C PHE A 63 -4.62 7.19 8.00
N GLN A 64 -4.67 5.95 8.47
CA GLN A 64 -3.54 5.26 9.08
C GLN A 64 -3.00 4.23 8.10
N PRO A 65 -1.67 4.03 8.04
CA PRO A 65 -1.09 3.02 7.18
C PRO A 65 -1.65 1.63 7.50
N VAL A 66 -1.91 0.86 6.46
CA VAL A 66 -2.63 -0.41 6.54
C VAL A 66 -1.97 -1.43 7.47
N ILE A 67 -0.63 -1.42 7.59
CA ILE A 67 0.07 -2.38 8.46
C ILE A 67 -0.31 -2.24 9.93
N GLU A 68 -0.67 -1.04 10.39
CA GLU A 68 -1.06 -0.80 11.77
C GLU A 68 -2.35 -1.56 12.11
N THR A 69 -3.37 -1.39 11.26
CA THR A 69 -4.65 -2.09 11.39
C THR A 69 -4.49 -3.60 11.23
N LEU A 70 -3.70 -4.05 10.26
CA LEU A 70 -3.49 -5.48 10.02
C LEU A 70 -2.77 -6.16 11.19
N ARG A 71 -1.74 -5.53 11.77
CA ARG A 71 -1.04 -6.06 12.94
C ARG A 71 -1.99 -6.21 14.12
N ALA A 72 -2.82 -5.20 14.41
CA ALA A 72 -3.81 -5.27 15.47
C ALA A 72 -4.80 -6.43 15.24
N LEU A 73 -5.33 -6.57 14.02
CA LEU A 73 -6.29 -7.62 13.66
C LEU A 73 -5.69 -9.04 13.81
N TYR A 74 -4.48 -9.26 13.31
CA TYR A 74 -3.86 -10.59 13.33
C TYR A 74 -3.26 -10.95 14.70
N GLN A 75 -2.81 -9.96 15.48
CA GLN A 75 -2.43 -10.16 16.89
C GLN A 75 -3.63 -10.51 17.76
N ALA A 76 -4.77 -9.82 17.58
CA ALA A 76 -6.00 -10.16 18.30
C ALA A 76 -6.50 -11.59 18.01
N ARG A 77 -6.21 -12.10 16.79
CA ARG A 77 -6.62 -13.44 16.35
C ARG A 77 -5.68 -14.58 16.78
N SER A 78 -4.47 -14.26 17.24
CA SER A 78 -3.50 -15.25 17.73
C SER A 78 -3.55 -15.42 19.25
N GLY A 79 -4.33 -14.59 19.96
CA GLY A 79 -4.57 -14.69 21.41
C GLY A 79 -5.88 -15.38 21.81
N SER A 80 -6.52 -16.14 20.92
CA SER A 80 -7.78 -16.88 21.16
C SER A 80 -7.61 -18.38 21.03
#